data_AF-A0AAV6FK32-F1
#
_entry.id   AF-A0AAV6FK32-F1
#
_cell.length_a   1.000
_cell.length_b   1.000
_cell.length_c   1.000
_cell.angle_alpha   90.00
_cell.angle_beta   90.00
_cell.angle_gamma   90.00
#
_symmetry.space_group_name_H-M   'P 1'
#
loop_
_entity.id
_entity.type
_entity.pdbx_description
1 polymer ?
#
loop_
_entity_poly.entity_id
_entity_poly.type
_entity_poly.pdbx_seq_one_letter_code
_entity_poly.pdbx_strand_id
1 'polypeptide(L)'
;MAFQIRWDCDLDWADRWCVPQYKFRRIDKHRGGTVATGYNFRYAKYHNKDQKTRTLIKGYGIRFDIMVFGQAGKFNIVPTLVNVGAGLGLLGLDPQQVIVETEEAA
;
A
#
# COMPACT_ATOMS: atom_id res chain seq x y z
N MET A 1 -6.72 8.76 11.37
CA MET A 1 -7.01 9.19 9.99
C MET A 1 -5.79 8.96 9.14
N ALA A 2 -5.95 8.70 7.85
CA ALA A 2 -4.82 8.60 6.95
C ALA A 2 -4.90 9.57 5.79
N PHE A 3 -3.73 10.12 5.47
CA PHE A 3 -3.45 10.90 4.30
C PHE A 3 -2.63 10.04 3.34
N GLN A 4 -3.20 9.71 2.19
CA GLN A 4 -2.56 8.92 1.16
C GLN A 4 -2.13 9.85 0.03
N ILE A 5 -0.84 9.88 -0.25
CA ILE A 5 -0.23 10.61 -1.36
C ILE A 5 0.24 9.57 -2.35
N ARG A 6 -0.37 9.50 -3.53
CA ARG A 6 0.01 8.55 -4.59
C ARG A 6 0.69 9.27 -5.74
N TRP A 7 1.88 8.82 -6.08
CA TRP A 7 2.64 9.21 -7.25
C TRP A 7 2.58 8.08 -8.26
N ASP A 8 2.05 8.36 -9.44
CA ASP A 8 2.03 7.44 -10.57
C ASP A 8 2.61 8.21 -11.75
N CYS A 9 3.87 7.94 -12.04
CA CYS A 9 4.67 8.79 -12.89
C CYS A 9 5.25 8.02 -14.07
N ASP A 10 5.01 8.53 -15.26
CA ASP A 10 5.66 8.09 -16.48
C ASP A 10 6.85 9.02 -16.77
N LEU A 11 8.06 8.49 -16.59
CA LEU A 11 9.34 9.18 -16.77
C LEU A 11 9.77 9.26 -18.25
N ASP A 12 8.95 8.77 -19.18
CA ASP A 12 9.15 9.01 -20.61
C ASP A 12 8.71 10.43 -21.01
N TRP A 13 7.84 11.05 -20.21
CA TRP A 13 7.41 12.43 -20.36
C TRP A 13 8.21 13.38 -19.46
N ALA A 14 8.09 14.68 -19.72
CA ALA A 14 8.69 15.70 -18.87
C ALA A 14 8.15 15.66 -17.44
N ASP A 15 9.02 15.88 -16.44
CA ASP A 15 8.74 15.79 -14.99
C ASP A 15 7.50 16.57 -14.53
N ARG A 16 7.09 17.61 -15.25
CA ARG A 16 5.89 18.42 -14.99
C ARG A 16 4.58 17.63 -14.95
N TRP A 17 4.53 16.45 -15.57
CA TRP A 17 3.34 15.62 -15.63
C TRP A 17 3.21 14.67 -14.44
N CYS A 18 4.29 14.47 -13.67
CA CYS A 18 4.30 13.66 -12.46
C CYS A 18 3.76 14.49 -11.28
N VAL A 19 2.44 14.40 -11.04
CA VAL A 19 1.76 15.14 -9.97
C VAL A 19 1.16 14.19 -8.92
N PRO A 20 1.18 14.56 -7.63
CA PRO A 20 0.65 13.72 -6.57
C PRO A 20 -0.88 13.71 -6.58
N GLN A 21 -1.45 12.54 -6.32
CA GLN A 21 -2.87 12.37 -6.05
C GLN A 21 -3.10 12.22 -4.55
N TYR A 22 -3.90 13.11 -3.97
CA TYR A 22 -4.23 13.11 -2.55
C TYR A 22 -5.54 12.38 -2.27
N LYS A 23 -5.53 11.47 -1.30
CA LYS A 23 -6.73 10.76 -0.82
C LYS A 23 -6.74 10.74 0.70
N PHE A 24 -7.91 11.02 1.27
CA PHE A 24 -8.13 10.96 2.71
C PHE A 24 -8.95 9.73 3.04
N ARG A 25 -8.48 8.91 3.98
CA ARG A 25 -9.18 7.71 4.41
C ARG A 25 -9.25 7.63 5.92
N ARG A 26 -10.44 7.36 6.45
CA ARG A 26 -10.62 7.00 7.85
C ARG A 26 -10.15 5.55 8.07
N ILE A 27 -9.17 5.34 8.95
CA ILE A 27 -8.55 4.01 9.20
C ILE A 27 -9.08 3.36 10.47
N ASP A 28 -9.60 4.13 11.42
CA ASP A 28 -10.17 3.58 12.65
C ASP A 28 -11.40 2.74 12.32
N LYS A 29 -11.24 1.42 12.36
CA LYS A 29 -12.30 0.44 12.14
C LYS A 29 -13.09 0.30 13.44
N HIS A 30 -14.36 0.67 13.42
CA HIS A 30 -15.33 0.42 14.49
C HIS A 30 -16.15 -0.84 14.19
N ARG A 31 -15.51 -1.94 13.76
CA ARG A 31 -16.22 -3.20 13.46
C ARG A 31 -15.94 -4.21 14.57
N GLY A 32 -16.74 -4.15 15.64
CA GLY A 32 -16.98 -5.25 16.57
C GLY A 32 -16.06 -5.41 17.78
N GLY A 33 -15.05 -4.55 17.97
CA GLY A 33 -14.14 -4.64 19.13
C GLY A 33 -14.46 -3.62 20.23
N THR A 34 -14.92 -4.08 21.38
CA THR A 34 -15.19 -3.28 22.60
C THR A 34 -13.92 -2.82 23.33
N VAL A 35 -12.73 -3.25 22.87
CA VAL A 35 -11.47 -3.17 23.63
C VAL A 35 -10.87 -1.77 23.66
N ALA A 36 -11.16 -0.90 22.68
CA ALA A 36 -10.87 0.52 22.75
C ALA A 36 -11.62 1.30 21.64
N THR A 37 -12.58 2.13 22.01
CA THR A 37 -13.20 3.07 21.08
C THR A 37 -12.23 4.24 20.82
N GLY A 38 -11.74 4.37 19.59
CA GLY A 38 -10.83 5.44 19.17
C GLY A 38 -9.34 5.20 19.51
N TYR A 39 -8.51 6.25 19.38
CA TYR A 39 -7.06 6.19 19.64
C TYR A 39 -6.73 6.78 21.02
N ASN A 40 -6.16 5.96 21.90
CA ASN A 40 -5.75 6.36 23.24
C ASN A 40 -4.33 5.84 23.55
N PHE A 41 -3.59 6.56 24.40
CA PHE A 41 -2.29 6.14 24.89
C PHE A 41 -2.12 6.55 26.36
N ARG A 42 -1.33 5.77 27.11
CA ARG A 42 -1.01 6.06 28.51
C ARG A 42 0.49 6.33 28.62
N TYR A 43 0.85 7.41 29.28
CA TYR A 43 2.24 7.74 29.59
C TYR A 43 2.37 8.07 31.08
N ALA A 44 3.50 7.72 31.68
CA ALA A 44 3.75 7.92 33.10
C ALA A 44 4.83 8.98 33.30
N LYS A 45 4.58 9.92 34.21
CA LYS A 45 5.60 10.82 34.74
C LYS A 45 6.08 10.25 36.07
N TYR A 46 7.35 9.89 36.14
CA TYR A 46 7.99 9.37 37.34
C TYR A 46 8.61 10.54 38.11
N HIS A 47 8.39 10.58 39.41
CA HIS A 47 9.00 11.55 40.32
C HIS A 47 9.94 10.78 41.24
N ASN A 48 11.13 11.30 41.57
CA ASN A 48 11.99 10.63 42.55
C ASN A 48 12.71 11.57 43.51
N LYS A 49 12.66 11.18 44.79
CA LYS A 49 13.86 10.92 45.60
C LYS A 49 13.66 9.76 46.59
N ASP A 50 12.46 9.50 47.12
CA ASP A 50 12.25 8.41 48.12
C ASP A 50 10.95 7.60 47.97
N GLN A 51 10.11 7.87 46.98
CA GLN A 51 8.86 7.12 46.76
C GLN A 51 8.73 6.76 45.28
N LYS A 52 8.55 5.46 45.00
CA LYS A 52 8.33 4.88 43.65
C LYS A 52 6.94 5.24 43.09
N THR A 53 6.52 6.49 43.23
CA THR A 53 5.21 6.97 42.76
C THR A 53 5.32 7.48 41.33
N ARG A 54 4.23 7.31 40.58
CA ARG A 54 4.13 7.77 39.19
C ARG A 54 2.77 8.42 38.96
N THR A 55 2.76 9.51 38.21
CA THR A 55 1.53 10.10 37.68
C THR A 55 1.25 9.46 36.33
N LEU A 56 0.21 8.63 36.26
CA LEU A 56 -0.22 7.99 35.01
C LEU A 56 -1.25 8.88 34.31
N ILE A 57 -0.95 9.30 33.09
CA ILE A 57 -1.82 10.17 32.28
C ILE A 57 -2.37 9.35 31.11
N LYS A 58 -3.68 9.41 30.90
CA LYS A 58 -4.35 8.80 29.74
C LYS A 58 -4.71 9.91 28.74
N GLY A 59 -4.03 9.92 27.61
CA GLY A 59 -4.29 10.84 26.49
C GLY A 59 -5.26 10.24 25.49
N TYR A 60 -6.13 11.09 24.93
CA TYR A 60 -7.02 10.78 23.82
C TYR A 60 -6.73 11.75 22.67
N GLY A 61 -6.72 11.27 21.44
CA GLY A 61 -6.43 12.12 20.29
C GLY A 61 -6.65 11.43 18.96
N ILE A 62 -6.44 12.17 17.88
CA ILE A 62 -6.49 11.65 16.52
C ILE A 62 -5.06 11.44 16.05
N ARG A 63 -4.73 10.21 15.65
CA ARG A 63 -3.48 9.91 14.94
C ARG A 63 -3.67 10.16 13.45
N PHE A 64 -2.76 10.93 12.85
CA PHE A 64 -2.68 11.12 11.41
C PHE A 64 -1.54 10.27 10.85
N ASP A 65 -1.87 9.31 9.98
CA ASP A 65 -0.89 8.49 9.28
C ASP A 65 -0.71 9.02 7.85
N ILE A 66 0.48 9.53 7.55
CA ILE A 66 0.84 9.99 6.22
C ILE A 66 1.49 8.83 5.48
N MET A 67 0.82 8.32 4.45
CA MET A 67 1.29 7.24 3.60
C MET A 67 1.61 7.79 2.23
N VAL A 68 2.86 7.59 1.80
CA VAL A 68 3.31 7.97 0.47
C VAL A 68 3.54 6.70 -0.33
N PHE A 69 2.86 6.60 -1.48
CA PHE A 69 3.01 5.51 -2.43
C PHE A 69 3.52 6.09 -3.74
N GLY A 70 4.41 5.36 -4.41
CA GLY A 70 5.01 5.80 -5.67
C GLY A 70 5.23 4.62 -6.60
N GLN A 71 4.85 4.81 -7.86
CA GLN A 71 5.27 3.97 -8.98
C GLN A 71 5.81 4.89 -10.06
N ALA A 72 6.98 4.54 -10.61
CA ALA A 72 7.61 5.26 -11.69
C ALA A 72 7.95 4.28 -12.81
N GLY A 73 7.43 4.53 -14.00
CA GLY A 73 7.75 3.79 -15.22
C GLY A 73 8.72 4.59 -16.07
N LYS A 74 9.65 3.92 -16.74
CA LYS A 74 10.46 4.48 -17.82
C LYS A 74 10.64 3.41 -18.89
N PHE A 75 10.64 3.82 -20.14
CA PHE A 75 10.91 2.94 -21.26
C PHE A 75 12.25 2.21 -21.10
N ASN A 76 12.22 0.90 -21.23
CA ASN A 76 13.39 0.04 -21.22
C ASN A 76 13.23 -1.07 -22.26
N ILE A 77 14.24 -1.24 -23.12
CA ILE A 77 14.22 -2.20 -24.22
C ILE A 77 14.12 -3.66 -23.76
N VAL A 78 14.71 -4.00 -22.61
CA VAL A 78 14.74 -5.37 -22.09
C VAL A 78 13.33 -5.89 -21.77
N PRO A 79 12.52 -5.25 -20.91
CA PRO A 79 11.14 -5.70 -20.66
C PRO A 79 10.25 -5.59 -21.90
N THR A 80 10.49 -4.63 -22.80
CA THR A 80 9.77 -4.56 -24.07
C THR A 80 10.01 -5.80 -24.93
N LEU A 81 11.27 -6.21 -25.10
CA LEU A 81 11.60 -7.38 -25.91
C LEU A 81 11.05 -8.68 -25.30
N VAL A 82 11.11 -8.81 -23.97
CA VAL A 82 10.51 -9.95 -23.26
C VAL A 82 9.00 -10.01 -23.49
N ASN A 83 8.29 -8.88 -23.38
CA ASN A 83 6.85 -8.82 -23.61
C ASN A 83 6.47 -9.13 -25.07
N VAL A 84 7.26 -8.63 -26.04
CA VAL A 84 7.06 -8.96 -27.46
C VAL A 84 7.31 -10.45 -27.71
N GLY A 85 8.39 -11.01 -27.16
CA GLY A 85 8.69 -12.44 -27.26
C GLY A 85 7.59 -13.32 -26.67
N ALA A 86 7.07 -12.96 -25.49
CA ALA A 86 5.94 -13.64 -24.88
C ALA A 86 4.66 -13.53 -25.74
N GLY A 87 4.38 -12.35 -26.29
CA GLY A 87 3.24 -12.13 -27.18
C GLY A 87 3.31 -12.95 -28.46
N LEU A 88 4.49 -13.03 -29.10
CA LEU A 88 4.72 -13.87 -30.27
C LEU A 88 4.61 -15.37 -29.94
N GLY A 89 5.06 -15.79 -28.75
CA GLY A 89 4.90 -17.17 -28.27
C GLY A 89 3.43 -17.59 -28.17
N LEU A 90 2.55 -16.69 -27.73
CA LEU A 90 1.10 -16.96 -27.68
C LEU A 90 0.48 -17.16 -29.06
N LEU A 91 1.00 -16.51 -30.10
CA LEU A 91 0.49 -16.69 -31.48
C LEU A 91 0.88 -18.04 -32.09
N GLY A 92 1.88 -18.72 -31.53
CA GLY A 92 2.29 -20.06 -31.96
C GLY A 92 1.48 -21.20 -31.35
N LEU A 93 0.57 -20.92 -30.42
CA LEU A 93 -0.32 -21.92 -29.83
C LEU A 93 -1.48 -22.19 -30.79
N ASP A 94 -1.50 -23.37 -31.39
CA ASP A 94 -2.65 -23.84 -32.19
C ASP A 94 -3.83 -24.15 -31.24
N PRO A 95 -5.01 -23.50 -31.39
CA PRO A 95 -6.18 -23.79 -30.59
C PRO A 95 -6.60 -25.28 -30.65
N GLN A 96 -6.17 -26.03 -31.65
CA GLN A 96 -6.52 -27.44 -31.79
C GLN A 96 -5.71 -28.40 -30.88
N GLN A 97 -4.54 -27.98 -30.36
CA GLN A 97 -3.79 -28.77 -29.36
C GLN A 97 -4.16 -28.44 -27.91
N VAL A 98 -4.57 -27.20 -27.62
CA VAL A 98 -4.91 -26.77 -26.24
C VAL A 98 -6.17 -27.45 -25.72
N ILE A 99 -7.17 -27.68 -26.59
CA ILE A 99 -8.43 -28.32 -26.19
C ILE A 99 -8.20 -29.79 -25.84
N VAL A 100 -7.29 -30.48 -26.55
CA VAL A 100 -6.99 -31.91 -26.31
C VAL A 100 -6.32 -32.13 -24.95
N GLU A 101 -5.39 -31.28 -24.54
CA GLU A 101 -4.77 -31.39 -23.20
C GLU A 101 -5.75 -31.10 -22.05
N THR A 102 -6.77 -30.25 -22.27
CA THR A 102 -7.78 -29.97 -21.23
C THR A 102 -8.81 -31.09 -21.05
N GLU A 103 -9.06 -31.93 -22.06
CA GLU A 103 -9.91 -33.12 -21.93
C GLU A 103 -9.15 -34.32 -21.34
N GLU A 104 -7.83 -34.42 -21.51
CA GLU A 104 -7.05 -35.53 -20.94
C GLU A 104 -6.69 -35.33 -19.45
N ALA A 105 -6.93 -34.12 -18.91
CA ALA A 105 -6.67 -33.75 -17.52
C ALA A 105 -7.93 -33.69 -16.61
N ALA A 106 -9.10 -34.13 -17.10
CA ALA A 106 -10.36 -34.24 -16.35
C ALA A 106 -10.74 -35.71 -16.11
#